data_AF-A0A1V6NUI4-F1
#
_entry.id   AF-A0A1V6NUI4-F1
#
_cell.length_a   1.000
_cell.length_b   1.000
_cell.length_c   1.000
_cell.angle_alpha   90.00
_cell.angle_beta   90.00
_cell.angle_gamma   90.00
#
_symmetry.space_group_name_H-M   'P 1'
#
loop_
_entity.id
_entity.type
_entity.pdbx_description
1 polymer ?
#
loop_
_entity_poly.entity_id
_entity_poly.type
_entity_poly.pdbx_seq_one_letter_code
_entity_poly.pdbx_strand_id
1 'polypeptide(L)'
;MPEFMPEFQGGSYNSWGGPEGGCADNTGADFANLFYRWNIGQRVTAMSLYMLFGGTNWGAIAAPVTASSYDYSALISEDRSIGSKFYETKLLALFTRCARDLTMTELVGNGTQYTDNSAVRAYELRNPETNAGFYATFHTNTSLSTNEKFHLKVNTSAGELTIPRHGGKIRLNGHQSKIVVTDFVFGSHTLLYSTAEVLTYDGFDDIPTLVLWVPTGESGEFSVRAAKHGTSQPHLILHQRHRHDKTTGALNPRGILDFKLLGSSTSFSHWRLAGTADGESNLDPVRGVYNGDGLYGERVGWHLPGFDDSTWTSASKQQTVVNGLTSSVLSFQGATVRFFRTVIPLQLSSSHEISISFILSTPTCSTTSYRAQLFVNGYQS
;
A
#
# COMPACT_ATOMS: atom_id res chain seq x y z
N MET A 1 -8.03 -20.42 -19.92
CA MET A 1 -8.97 -19.50 -19.23
C MET A 1 -8.11 -18.46 -18.53
N PRO A 2 -8.47 -17.16 -18.57
CA PRO A 2 -7.70 -16.13 -17.87
C PRO A 2 -7.67 -16.40 -16.36
N GLU A 3 -6.48 -16.41 -15.76
CA GLU A 3 -6.32 -16.44 -14.31
C GLU A 3 -6.33 -15.02 -13.74
N PHE A 4 -7.17 -14.79 -12.72
CA PHE A 4 -7.39 -13.49 -12.10
C PHE A 4 -7.26 -13.59 -10.58
N MET A 5 -6.42 -12.74 -10.00
CA MET A 5 -6.30 -12.56 -8.55
C MET A 5 -7.02 -11.26 -8.11
N PRO A 6 -8.26 -11.33 -7.58
CA PRO A 6 -9.06 -10.15 -7.24
C PRO A 6 -8.59 -9.42 -5.96
N GLU A 7 -7.97 -10.14 -5.03
CA GLU A 7 -7.17 -9.59 -3.93
C GLU A 7 -5.82 -10.32 -3.92
N PHE A 8 -4.73 -9.66 -4.31
CA PHE A 8 -3.36 -10.10 -4.04
C PHE A 8 -2.66 -9.11 -3.10
N GLN A 9 -1.69 -9.58 -2.32
CA GLN A 9 -1.14 -8.80 -1.20
C GLN A 9 -0.39 -7.53 -1.65
N GLY A 10 -0.99 -6.37 -1.38
CA GLY A 10 -0.38 -5.04 -1.50
C GLY A 10 0.25 -4.53 -0.20
N GLY A 11 0.06 -5.21 0.93
CA GLY A 11 0.53 -4.77 2.26
C GLY A 11 -0.03 -5.62 3.39
N SER A 12 -0.27 -5.03 4.56
CA SER A 12 -0.99 -5.66 5.70
C SER A 12 -1.74 -4.61 6.49
N TYR A 13 -2.91 -4.97 7.06
CA TYR A 13 -3.52 -4.12 8.06
C TYR A 13 -2.67 -4.11 9.33
N ASN A 14 -2.78 -3.04 10.11
CA ASN A 14 -2.16 -2.91 11.42
C ASN A 14 -3.25 -2.95 12.50
N SER A 15 -3.05 -3.75 13.55
CA SER A 15 -4.04 -3.91 14.63
C SER A 15 -3.82 -2.93 15.76
N TRP A 16 -4.83 -2.78 16.64
CA TRP A 16 -4.61 -2.14 17.94
C TRP A 16 -3.46 -2.83 18.69
N GLY A 17 -2.48 -2.04 19.16
CA GLY A 17 -1.26 -2.56 19.79
C GLY A 17 -0.19 -3.11 18.85
N GLY A 18 -0.37 -2.98 17.53
CA GLY A 18 0.66 -3.28 16.53
C GLY A 18 1.75 -2.20 16.42
N PRO A 19 2.79 -2.42 15.61
CA PRO A 19 3.93 -1.51 15.46
C PRO A 19 3.54 -0.16 14.85
N GLU A 20 4.26 0.90 15.21
CA GLU A 20 4.16 2.21 14.55
C GLU A 20 4.62 2.09 13.08
N GLY A 21 3.89 2.70 12.15
CA GLY A 21 4.11 2.53 10.69
C GLY A 21 3.66 1.19 10.10
N GLY A 22 3.21 0.23 10.92
CA GLY A 22 2.74 -1.08 10.45
C GLY A 22 3.88 -2.03 10.07
N CYS A 23 3.71 -2.80 8.99
CA CYS A 23 4.58 -3.90 8.59
C CYS A 23 5.17 -3.68 7.19
N ALA A 24 5.74 -2.50 6.95
CA ALA A 24 6.30 -2.09 5.67
C ALA A 24 7.43 -3.02 5.21
N ASP A 25 8.38 -3.34 6.09
CA ASP A 25 9.55 -4.18 5.77
C ASP A 25 9.12 -5.57 5.27
N ASN A 26 8.13 -6.20 5.92
CA ASN A 26 7.59 -7.52 5.56
C ASN A 26 6.96 -7.56 4.16
N THR A 27 6.60 -6.41 3.57
CA THR A 27 5.95 -6.33 2.26
C THR A 27 6.61 -5.28 1.35
N GLY A 28 7.91 -5.02 1.54
CA GLY A 28 8.65 -3.94 0.89
C GLY A 28 8.88 -4.12 -0.63
N ALA A 29 9.89 -3.41 -1.16
CA ALA A 29 10.21 -3.45 -2.59
C ALA A 29 10.56 -4.87 -3.06
N ASP A 30 11.36 -5.63 -2.32
CA ASP A 30 11.76 -6.98 -2.72
C ASP A 30 10.58 -7.97 -2.74
N PHE A 31 9.63 -7.83 -1.80
CA PHE A 31 8.37 -8.57 -1.82
C PHE A 31 7.58 -8.29 -3.11
N ALA A 32 7.42 -7.01 -3.47
CA ALA A 32 6.74 -6.61 -4.70
C ALA A 32 7.48 -7.12 -5.96
N ASN A 33 8.82 -7.01 -5.97
CA ASN A 33 9.66 -7.46 -7.08
C ASN A 33 9.46 -8.97 -7.34
N LEU A 34 9.58 -9.77 -6.27
CA LEU A 34 9.52 -11.23 -6.30
C LEU A 34 8.11 -11.76 -6.58
N PHE A 35 7.13 -11.42 -5.73
CA PHE A 35 5.83 -12.09 -5.75
C PHE A 35 4.95 -11.63 -6.92
N TYR A 36 5.06 -10.38 -7.37
CA TYR A 36 4.26 -9.94 -8.53
C TYR A 36 4.79 -10.55 -9.84
N ARG A 37 6.12 -10.75 -9.97
CA ARG A 37 6.72 -11.53 -11.07
C ARG A 37 6.46 -13.04 -10.93
N TRP A 38 6.40 -13.58 -9.71
CA TRP A 38 6.01 -14.98 -9.45
C TRP A 38 4.63 -15.30 -10.02
N ASN A 39 3.66 -14.43 -9.75
CA ASN A 39 2.29 -14.54 -10.25
C ASN A 39 2.25 -14.51 -11.79
N ILE A 40 2.99 -13.61 -12.43
CA ILE A 40 3.13 -13.61 -13.89
C ILE A 40 3.73 -14.96 -14.36
N GLY A 41 4.76 -15.46 -13.70
CA GLY A 41 5.34 -16.80 -13.94
C GLY A 41 4.39 -17.98 -13.75
N GLN A 42 3.26 -17.80 -13.04
CA GLN A 42 2.18 -18.80 -12.95
C GLN A 42 1.09 -18.62 -14.02
N ARG A 43 1.21 -17.63 -14.91
CA ARG A 43 0.21 -17.18 -15.92
C ARG A 43 -0.96 -16.35 -15.35
N VAL A 44 -0.78 -15.65 -14.23
CA VAL A 44 -1.78 -14.69 -13.73
C VAL A 44 -1.95 -13.54 -14.72
N THR A 45 -3.04 -13.58 -15.48
CA THR A 45 -3.37 -12.60 -16.54
C THR A 45 -3.95 -11.29 -16.02
N ALA A 46 -4.49 -11.27 -14.80
CA ALA A 46 -4.98 -10.06 -14.14
C ALA A 46 -4.73 -10.14 -12.62
N MET A 47 -4.36 -9.02 -12.01
CA MET A 47 -4.06 -8.93 -10.57
C MET A 47 -4.53 -7.59 -10.01
N SER A 48 -5.19 -7.64 -8.86
CA SER A 48 -5.65 -6.47 -8.11
C SER A 48 -4.91 -6.43 -6.77
N LEU A 49 -4.12 -5.38 -6.54
CA LEU A 49 -3.28 -5.24 -5.34
C LEU A 49 -4.09 -4.65 -4.18
N TYR A 50 -4.42 -5.51 -3.22
CA TYR A 50 -5.11 -5.18 -1.98
C TYR A 50 -4.07 -4.94 -0.87
N MET A 51 -3.64 -3.71 -0.55
CA MET A 51 -4.10 -2.42 -1.05
C MET A 51 -3.05 -1.64 -1.86
N LEU A 52 -3.51 -0.91 -2.88
CA LEU A 52 -2.77 0.18 -3.55
C LEU A 52 -2.78 1.48 -2.72
N PHE A 53 -3.91 1.80 -2.09
CA PHE A 53 -4.01 2.73 -0.96
C PHE A 53 -4.65 1.98 0.19
N GLY A 54 -3.98 2.00 1.32
CA GLY A 54 -4.70 2.11 2.56
C GLY A 54 -5.45 3.45 2.66
N GLY A 55 -5.13 4.25 3.67
CA GLY A 55 -5.68 5.58 3.89
C GLY A 55 -6.17 5.73 5.31
N THR A 56 -7.25 6.48 5.51
CA THR A 56 -7.77 6.79 6.85
C THR A 56 -9.17 6.19 7.04
N ASN A 57 -9.38 5.48 8.14
CA ASN A 57 -10.70 5.09 8.66
C ASN A 57 -11.32 6.26 9.46
N TRP A 58 -11.50 7.42 8.81
CA TRP A 58 -12.14 8.59 9.41
C TRP A 58 -13.62 8.31 9.75
N GLY A 59 -14.22 9.09 10.66
CA GLY A 59 -15.65 8.99 10.96
C GLY A 59 -16.10 7.60 11.40
N ALA A 60 -15.34 6.96 12.30
CA ALA A 60 -15.61 5.65 12.89
C ALA A 60 -15.90 4.46 11.93
N ILE A 61 -15.62 4.57 10.62
CA ILE A 61 -15.89 3.51 9.60
C ILE A 61 -15.06 2.23 9.77
N ALA A 62 -14.20 2.18 10.79
CA ALA A 62 -13.20 1.14 11.01
C ALA A 62 -13.80 -0.20 11.49
N ALA A 63 -13.15 -1.29 11.09
CA ALA A 63 -13.22 -2.54 11.82
C ALA A 63 -12.72 -2.35 13.26
N PRO A 64 -13.32 -2.99 14.30
CA PRO A 64 -12.83 -2.88 15.68
C PRO A 64 -11.42 -3.46 15.89
N VAL A 65 -10.90 -4.21 14.90
CA VAL A 65 -9.53 -4.75 14.88
C VAL A 65 -8.48 -3.76 14.37
N THR A 66 -8.86 -2.63 13.78
CA THR A 66 -7.95 -1.59 13.24
C THR A 66 -8.16 -0.23 13.89
N ALA A 67 -7.13 0.62 13.91
CA ALA A 67 -7.19 2.00 14.40
C ALA A 67 -7.65 3.00 13.30
N SER A 68 -7.59 4.31 13.55
CA SER A 68 -7.86 5.36 12.54
C SER A 68 -6.99 5.22 11.31
N SER A 69 -5.68 5.03 11.48
CA SER A 69 -4.79 4.75 10.35
C SER A 69 -5.16 3.42 9.71
N TYR A 70 -5.34 3.46 8.41
CA TYR A 70 -5.42 2.31 7.53
C TYR A 70 -4.36 2.38 6.45
N ASP A 71 -3.20 3.01 6.67
CA ASP A 71 -2.05 3.06 5.73
C ASP A 71 -1.80 1.74 4.98
N TYR A 72 -2.02 0.62 5.69
CA TYR A 72 -1.91 -0.76 5.22
C TYR A 72 -0.48 -1.17 4.84
N SER A 73 0.52 -0.33 5.11
CA SER A 73 1.86 -0.44 4.54
C SER A 73 1.77 -0.66 3.02
N ALA A 74 0.84 0.05 2.38
CA ALA A 74 0.49 -0.11 0.97
C ALA A 74 1.65 0.32 0.06
N LEU A 75 1.43 0.28 -1.26
CA LEU A 75 2.44 0.72 -2.22
C LEU A 75 2.70 2.24 -2.10
N ILE A 76 1.69 3.02 -1.71
CA ILE A 76 1.75 4.46 -1.44
C ILE A 76 1.10 4.68 -0.05
N SER A 77 1.65 5.59 0.75
CA SER A 77 1.30 5.80 2.16
C SER A 77 -0.06 6.50 2.37
N GLU A 78 -0.55 6.52 3.61
CA GLU A 78 -1.79 7.18 4.06
C GLU A 78 -1.89 8.65 3.61
N ASP A 79 -0.77 9.37 3.62
CA ASP A 79 -0.65 10.78 3.27
C ASP A 79 -0.39 11.08 1.78
N ARG A 80 -0.45 10.05 0.93
CA ARG A 80 -0.12 10.05 -0.52
C ARG A 80 1.38 10.07 -0.86
N SER A 81 2.30 9.94 0.11
CA SER A 81 3.74 9.80 -0.17
C SER A 81 4.10 8.47 -0.85
N ILE A 82 4.99 8.50 -1.85
CA ILE A 82 5.35 7.34 -2.69
C ILE A 82 6.76 6.81 -2.37
N GLY A 83 6.86 5.50 -2.09
CA GLY A 83 8.11 4.85 -1.64
C GLY A 83 8.77 3.91 -2.65
N SER A 84 9.84 3.23 -2.23
CA SER A 84 10.60 2.26 -3.05
C SER A 84 9.73 1.11 -3.59
N LYS A 85 8.89 0.54 -2.73
CA LYS A 85 7.86 -0.45 -3.06
C LYS A 85 6.93 0.01 -4.17
N PHE A 86 6.62 1.30 -4.21
CA PHE A 86 5.88 1.86 -5.32
C PHE A 86 6.68 1.73 -6.61
N TYR A 87 7.86 2.34 -6.64
CA TYR A 87 8.64 2.48 -7.86
C TYR A 87 8.96 1.12 -8.47
N GLU A 88 9.30 0.12 -7.65
CA GLU A 88 9.44 -1.27 -8.09
C GLU A 88 8.17 -1.81 -8.78
N THR A 89 7.00 -1.66 -8.15
CA THR A 89 5.74 -2.09 -8.79
C THR A 89 5.49 -1.33 -10.10
N LYS A 90 5.92 -0.07 -10.20
CA LYS A 90 5.81 0.70 -11.45
C LYS A 90 6.59 0.06 -12.59
N LEU A 91 7.79 -0.46 -12.33
CA LEU A 91 8.62 -1.09 -13.35
C LEU A 91 7.84 -2.25 -14.01
N LEU A 92 7.19 -3.08 -13.20
CA LEU A 92 6.36 -4.18 -13.66
C LEU A 92 5.02 -3.73 -14.31
N ALA A 93 4.39 -2.67 -13.80
CA ALA A 93 3.15 -2.13 -14.34
C ALA A 93 3.33 -1.45 -15.72
N LEU A 94 4.48 -0.80 -15.95
CA LEU A 94 4.84 -0.27 -17.27
C LEU A 94 5.20 -1.41 -18.24
N PHE A 95 5.95 -2.42 -17.78
CA PHE A 95 6.27 -3.61 -18.57
C PHE A 95 5.00 -4.30 -19.08
N THR A 96 4.12 -4.71 -18.16
CA THR A 96 2.86 -5.41 -18.47
C THR A 96 1.89 -4.59 -19.33
N ARG A 97 1.95 -3.24 -19.27
CA ARG A 97 1.20 -2.35 -20.15
C ARG A 97 1.65 -2.42 -21.62
N CYS A 98 2.96 -2.62 -21.88
CA CYS A 98 3.49 -2.69 -23.25
C CYS A 98 3.65 -4.14 -23.78
N ALA A 99 3.83 -5.12 -22.90
CA ALA A 99 4.01 -6.54 -23.23
C ALA A 99 2.71 -7.23 -23.70
N ARG A 100 2.19 -6.87 -24.89
CA ARG A 100 0.89 -7.36 -25.38
C ARG A 100 0.80 -8.88 -25.46
N ASP A 101 1.83 -9.53 -25.97
CA ASP A 101 1.87 -10.99 -26.13
C ASP A 101 1.76 -11.76 -24.81
N LEU A 102 2.14 -11.15 -23.67
CA LEU A 102 2.06 -11.76 -22.33
C LEU A 102 0.62 -12.11 -21.94
N THR A 103 -0.36 -11.38 -22.47
CA THR A 103 -1.80 -11.60 -22.20
C THR A 103 -2.31 -12.95 -22.70
N MET A 104 -1.61 -13.59 -23.64
CA MET A 104 -1.93 -14.91 -24.18
C MET A 104 -0.67 -15.77 -24.24
N THR A 105 -0.32 -16.39 -23.12
CA THR A 105 0.84 -17.29 -23.01
C THR A 105 0.46 -18.64 -22.43
N GLU A 106 1.17 -19.69 -22.85
CA GLU A 106 1.19 -21.02 -22.23
C GLU A 106 2.48 -21.23 -21.44
N LEU A 107 2.43 -22.00 -20.35
CA LEU A 107 3.61 -22.39 -19.57
C LEU A 107 4.24 -23.62 -20.24
N VAL A 108 5.34 -23.40 -20.98
CA VAL A 108 6.07 -24.47 -21.70
C VAL A 108 6.78 -25.39 -20.71
N GLY A 109 7.34 -24.81 -19.65
CA GLY A 109 8.04 -25.54 -18.62
C GLY A 109 8.60 -24.61 -17.53
N ASN A 110 9.12 -25.20 -16.46
CA ASN A 110 9.86 -24.47 -15.44
C ASN A 110 10.91 -25.37 -14.77
N GLY A 111 11.89 -24.77 -14.11
CA GLY A 111 12.94 -25.46 -13.35
C GLY A 111 14.35 -24.93 -13.60
N THR A 112 15.35 -25.65 -13.09
CA THR A 112 16.78 -25.30 -13.15
C THR A 112 17.44 -25.73 -14.45
N GLN A 113 16.81 -26.58 -15.26
CA GLN A 113 17.31 -26.98 -16.59
C GLN A 113 17.49 -25.78 -17.54
N TYR A 114 16.74 -24.71 -17.31
CA TYR A 114 16.84 -23.43 -18.04
C TYR A 114 18.08 -22.60 -17.72
N THR A 115 18.84 -22.92 -16.67
CA THR A 115 20.00 -22.12 -16.24
C THR A 115 21.31 -22.92 -16.30
N ASP A 116 22.43 -22.25 -16.01
CA ASP A 116 23.71 -22.90 -15.70
C ASP A 116 24.08 -22.82 -14.20
N ASN A 117 23.11 -22.54 -13.33
CA ASN A 117 23.26 -22.45 -11.88
C ASN A 117 22.00 -23.01 -11.19
N SER A 118 22.14 -24.12 -10.47
CA SER A 118 21.03 -24.81 -9.77
C SER A 118 20.39 -23.99 -8.64
N ALA A 119 21.03 -22.93 -8.16
CA ALA A 119 20.42 -21.97 -7.25
C ALA A 119 19.36 -21.07 -7.92
N VAL A 120 19.26 -21.04 -9.26
CA VAL A 120 18.30 -20.25 -10.02
C VAL A 120 17.45 -21.15 -10.93
N ARG A 121 16.13 -20.97 -10.89
CA ARG A 121 15.16 -21.58 -11.81
C ARG A 121 14.51 -20.52 -12.70
N ALA A 122 14.01 -20.93 -13.86
CA ALA A 122 13.14 -20.10 -14.70
C ALA A 122 11.77 -20.77 -14.91
N TYR A 123 10.77 -19.96 -15.26
CA TYR A 123 9.47 -20.37 -15.78
C TYR A 123 9.35 -19.79 -17.19
N GLU A 124 9.18 -20.65 -18.19
CA GLU A 124 9.04 -20.25 -19.60
C GLU A 124 7.56 -20.11 -19.95
N LEU A 125 7.15 -18.88 -20.20
CA LEU A 125 5.86 -18.56 -20.81
C LEU A 125 6.08 -18.27 -22.29
N ARG A 126 5.22 -18.81 -23.16
CA ARG A 126 5.31 -18.65 -24.61
C ARG A 126 3.96 -18.28 -25.19
N ASN A 127 3.89 -17.22 -25.99
CA ASN A 127 2.71 -16.94 -26.79
C ASN A 127 2.66 -17.96 -27.96
N PRO A 128 1.58 -18.76 -28.08
CA PRO A 128 1.51 -19.83 -29.08
C PRO A 128 1.25 -19.32 -30.51
N GLU A 129 0.86 -18.06 -30.69
CA GLU A 129 0.57 -17.46 -32.00
C GLU A 129 1.76 -16.65 -32.53
N THR A 130 2.43 -15.88 -31.65
CA THR A 130 3.52 -14.96 -32.03
C THR A 130 4.92 -15.49 -31.70
N ASN A 131 5.02 -16.61 -30.97
CA ASN A 131 6.26 -17.16 -30.40
C ASN A 131 6.98 -16.24 -29.39
N ALA A 132 6.42 -15.09 -29.00
CA ALA A 132 7.01 -14.23 -27.98
C ALA A 132 7.19 -14.99 -26.65
N GLY A 133 8.40 -14.92 -26.08
CA GLY A 133 8.81 -15.67 -24.90
C GLY A 133 9.08 -14.77 -23.70
N PHE A 134 8.64 -15.22 -22.51
CA PHE A 134 8.84 -14.54 -21.23
C PHE A 134 9.36 -15.52 -20.19
N TYR A 135 10.58 -15.29 -19.71
CA TYR A 135 11.27 -16.14 -18.76
C TYR A 135 11.31 -15.46 -17.39
N ALA A 136 10.37 -15.81 -16.51
CA ALA A 136 10.37 -15.34 -15.14
C ALA A 136 11.38 -16.15 -14.31
N THR A 137 12.39 -15.48 -13.76
CA THR A 137 13.54 -16.09 -13.06
C THR A 137 13.44 -15.92 -11.55
N PHE A 138 13.87 -16.93 -10.79
CA PHE A 138 13.75 -16.97 -9.31
C PHE A 138 14.89 -17.78 -8.69
N HIS A 139 15.27 -17.48 -7.45
CA HIS A 139 16.03 -18.42 -6.64
C HIS A 139 15.24 -19.72 -6.44
N THR A 140 15.91 -20.86 -6.50
CA THR A 140 15.32 -22.19 -6.22
C THR A 140 14.83 -22.29 -4.76
N ASN A 141 15.46 -21.54 -3.85
CA ASN A 141 14.94 -21.21 -2.52
C ASN A 141 14.78 -19.70 -2.42
N THR A 142 13.53 -19.21 -2.52
CA THR A 142 13.19 -17.78 -2.57
C THR A 142 13.46 -17.02 -1.27
N SER A 143 13.73 -17.70 -0.16
CA SER A 143 14.10 -17.05 1.12
C SER A 143 15.57 -16.61 1.18
N LEU A 144 16.41 -16.98 0.21
CA LEU A 144 17.84 -16.67 0.21
C LEU A 144 18.14 -15.22 -0.21
N SER A 145 19.10 -14.60 0.49
CA SER A 145 19.62 -13.26 0.17
C SER A 145 20.85 -13.26 -0.75
N THR A 146 21.15 -14.36 -1.46
CA THR A 146 22.41 -14.51 -2.22
C THR A 146 22.40 -13.79 -3.57
N ASN A 147 23.56 -13.29 -4.02
CA ASN A 147 23.76 -12.75 -5.36
C ASN A 147 24.16 -13.87 -6.33
N GLU A 148 23.17 -14.50 -6.93
CA GLU A 148 23.39 -15.59 -7.88
C GLU A 148 23.78 -15.07 -9.26
N LYS A 149 24.61 -15.83 -9.96
CA LYS A 149 25.04 -15.53 -11.33
C LYS A 149 24.73 -16.70 -12.25
N PHE A 150 24.04 -16.45 -13.35
CA PHE A 150 23.61 -17.48 -14.30
C PHE A 150 23.64 -16.99 -15.75
N HIS A 151 23.80 -17.92 -16.68
CA HIS A 151 23.28 -17.77 -18.04
C HIS A 151 21.89 -18.42 -18.10
N LEU A 152 21.03 -17.89 -18.98
CA LEU A 152 19.70 -18.44 -19.26
C LEU A 152 19.70 -19.10 -20.64
N LYS A 153 19.15 -20.32 -20.73
CA LYS A 153 18.87 -21.01 -21.99
C LYS A 153 17.47 -20.61 -22.43
N VAL A 154 17.37 -20.08 -23.65
CA VAL A 154 16.12 -19.56 -24.21
C VAL A 154 15.90 -20.09 -25.62
N ASN A 155 14.65 -20.33 -25.98
CA ASN A 155 14.23 -20.57 -27.35
C ASN A 155 13.78 -19.25 -28.00
N THR A 156 14.17 -19.04 -29.26
CA THR A 156 13.93 -17.82 -30.05
C THR A 156 13.61 -18.17 -31.50
N SER A 157 13.10 -17.22 -32.28
CA SER A 157 12.92 -17.35 -33.73
C SER A 157 14.23 -17.46 -34.54
N ALA A 158 15.40 -17.44 -33.88
CA ALA A 158 16.71 -17.79 -34.44
C ALA A 158 17.26 -19.14 -33.92
N GLY A 159 16.44 -19.92 -33.20
CA GLY A 159 16.81 -21.17 -32.54
C GLY A 159 17.11 -21.00 -31.04
N GLU A 160 17.61 -22.07 -30.43
CA GLU A 160 18.03 -22.08 -29.03
C GLU A 160 19.32 -21.27 -28.82
N LEU A 161 19.33 -20.43 -27.77
CA LEU A 161 20.46 -19.59 -27.37
C LEU A 161 20.71 -19.75 -25.88
N THR A 162 21.98 -19.66 -25.48
CA THR A 162 22.37 -19.38 -24.08
C THR A 162 22.77 -17.91 -24.00
N ILE A 163 22.14 -17.14 -23.11
CA ILE A 163 22.28 -15.69 -23.03
C ILE A 163 22.71 -15.24 -21.62
N PRO A 164 23.50 -14.15 -21.47
CA PRO A 164 24.17 -13.36 -22.51
C PRO A 164 25.17 -14.17 -23.35
N ARG A 165 25.41 -13.73 -24.59
CA ARG A 165 26.28 -14.39 -25.58
C ARG A 165 27.69 -13.79 -25.64
N HIS A 166 27.83 -12.53 -25.24
CA HIS A 166 29.04 -11.71 -25.39
C HIS A 166 29.37 -10.94 -24.10
N GLY A 167 28.36 -10.62 -23.29
CA GLY A 167 28.50 -10.04 -21.95
C GLY A 167 28.87 -11.06 -20.87
N GLY A 168 28.75 -10.64 -19.60
CA GLY A 168 28.89 -11.52 -18.44
C GLY A 168 27.61 -12.33 -18.15
N LYS A 169 27.51 -12.89 -16.94
CA LYS A 169 26.30 -13.58 -16.47
C LYS A 169 25.21 -12.59 -16.03
N ILE A 170 23.94 -12.98 -16.19
CA ILE A 170 22.80 -12.36 -15.50
C ILE A 170 23.01 -12.51 -14.00
N ARG A 171 22.66 -11.48 -13.22
CA ARG A 171 22.61 -11.53 -11.75
C ARG A 171 21.18 -11.74 -11.27
N LEU A 172 21.02 -12.37 -10.11
CA LEU A 172 19.78 -12.34 -9.34
C LEU A 172 20.16 -12.12 -7.88
N ASN A 173 19.84 -10.93 -7.34
CA ASN A 173 20.11 -10.63 -5.94
C ASN A 173 19.07 -11.30 -5.04
N GLY A 174 19.35 -11.34 -3.75
CA GLY A 174 18.43 -11.82 -2.73
C GLY A 174 17.02 -11.27 -2.91
N HIS A 175 16.03 -12.15 -2.77
CA HIS A 175 14.60 -11.78 -2.85
C HIS A 175 14.16 -11.08 -4.15
N GLN A 176 14.87 -11.29 -5.27
CA GLN A 176 14.51 -10.74 -6.58
C GLN A 176 14.02 -11.77 -7.59
N SER A 177 13.29 -11.27 -8.58
CA SER A 177 12.92 -11.94 -9.82
C SER A 177 13.18 -10.99 -11.01
N LYS A 178 13.42 -11.56 -12.19
CA LYS A 178 13.48 -10.82 -13.47
C LYS A 178 12.71 -11.55 -14.56
N ILE A 179 12.02 -10.82 -15.43
CA ILE A 179 11.38 -11.33 -16.65
C ILE A 179 12.28 -11.02 -17.85
N VAL A 180 13.02 -12.04 -18.29
CA VAL A 180 13.85 -11.98 -19.50
C VAL A 180 12.97 -12.26 -20.72
N VAL A 181 13.05 -11.45 -21.77
CA VAL A 181 12.14 -11.55 -22.94
C VAL A 181 12.86 -12.09 -24.18
N THR A 182 12.14 -12.83 -25.03
CA THR A 182 12.57 -13.24 -26.38
C THR A 182 11.47 -13.03 -27.41
N ASP A 183 11.86 -12.76 -28.66
CA ASP A 183 10.97 -12.39 -29.78
C ASP A 183 9.96 -11.26 -29.46
N PHE A 184 10.31 -10.36 -28.54
CA PHE A 184 9.42 -9.29 -28.07
C PHE A 184 9.30 -8.18 -29.13
N VAL A 185 8.08 -7.94 -29.61
CA VAL A 185 7.78 -6.94 -30.65
C VAL A 185 7.66 -5.54 -30.03
N PHE A 186 8.31 -4.56 -30.65
CA PHE A 186 8.21 -3.15 -30.28
C PHE A 186 8.13 -2.28 -31.55
N GLY A 187 6.94 -1.77 -31.85
CA GLY A 187 6.67 -1.08 -33.12
C GLY A 187 6.91 -1.99 -34.33
N SER A 188 7.74 -1.52 -35.27
CA SER A 188 8.18 -2.30 -36.44
C SER A 188 9.47 -3.11 -36.18
N HIS A 189 9.86 -3.30 -34.93
CA HIS A 189 11.11 -3.95 -34.53
C HIS A 189 10.85 -5.13 -33.58
N THR A 190 11.86 -5.98 -33.38
CA THR A 190 11.77 -7.14 -32.49
C THR A 190 13.07 -7.31 -31.72
N LEU A 191 12.99 -7.43 -30.40
CA LEU A 191 14.06 -7.98 -29.59
C LEU A 191 14.10 -9.49 -29.82
N LEU A 192 15.16 -10.01 -30.43
CA LEU A 192 15.41 -11.45 -30.44
C LEU A 192 15.55 -11.97 -29.00
N TYR A 193 16.26 -11.20 -28.16
CA TYR A 193 16.25 -11.34 -26.70
C TYR A 193 16.66 -10.03 -26.00
N SER A 194 16.31 -9.91 -24.70
CA SER A 194 16.91 -8.93 -23.78
C SER A 194 17.00 -9.49 -22.37
N THR A 195 18.20 -9.47 -21.78
CA THR A 195 18.44 -9.79 -20.35
C THR A 195 18.31 -8.57 -19.44
N ALA A 196 18.23 -7.36 -20.01
CA ALA A 196 17.64 -6.21 -19.35
C ALA A 196 16.12 -6.34 -19.37
N GLU A 197 15.43 -5.98 -18.28
CA GLU A 197 13.97 -5.97 -18.28
C GLU A 197 13.46 -4.82 -19.16
N VAL A 198 12.40 -5.07 -19.94
CA VAL A 198 11.70 -4.01 -20.68
C VAL A 198 10.93 -3.18 -19.67
N LEU A 199 11.23 -1.88 -19.58
CA LEU A 199 10.45 -0.95 -18.75
C LEU A 199 9.18 -0.52 -19.48
N THR A 200 9.32 -0.03 -20.71
CA THR A 200 8.20 0.37 -21.56
C THR A 200 8.63 0.43 -23.02
N TYR A 201 7.66 0.37 -23.92
CA TYR A 201 7.80 0.76 -25.31
C TYR A 201 6.68 1.76 -25.65
N ASP A 202 7.00 2.83 -26.37
CA ASP A 202 6.00 3.72 -26.98
C ASP A 202 6.56 4.43 -28.24
N GLY A 203 5.69 5.05 -29.04
CA GLY A 203 6.08 5.88 -30.18
C GLY A 203 6.16 7.36 -29.80
N PHE A 204 7.31 7.99 -30.00
CA PHE A 204 7.50 9.43 -29.82
C PHE A 204 7.91 10.04 -31.17
N ASP A 205 7.14 11.00 -31.68
CA ASP A 205 7.34 11.62 -33.01
C ASP A 205 7.54 10.57 -34.13
N ASP A 206 6.68 9.54 -34.12
CA ASP A 206 6.72 8.34 -34.98
C ASP A 206 7.99 7.46 -34.86
N ILE A 207 8.89 7.74 -33.91
CA ILE A 207 10.08 6.92 -33.61
C ILE A 207 9.77 5.85 -32.56
N PRO A 208 9.91 4.54 -32.87
CA PRO A 208 9.75 3.46 -31.90
C PRO A 208 10.79 3.53 -30.78
N THR A 209 10.39 3.94 -29.57
CA THR A 209 11.29 4.12 -28.43
C THR A 209 11.10 3.03 -27.38
N LEU A 210 12.12 2.16 -27.27
CA LEU A 210 12.18 1.09 -26.28
C LEU A 210 13.04 1.51 -25.09
N VAL A 211 12.51 1.43 -23.88
CA VAL A 211 13.24 1.67 -22.63
C VAL A 211 13.54 0.32 -21.96
N LEU A 212 14.82 -0.03 -21.88
CA LEU A 212 15.34 -1.18 -21.15
C LEU A 212 15.98 -0.71 -19.84
N TRP A 213 15.91 -1.53 -18.78
CA TRP A 213 16.55 -1.21 -17.50
C TRP A 213 17.23 -2.43 -16.84
N VAL A 214 18.20 -2.14 -15.97
CA VAL A 214 18.83 -3.09 -15.04
C VAL A 214 19.09 -2.39 -13.70
N PRO A 215 19.14 -3.12 -12.57
CA PRO A 215 19.59 -2.57 -11.30
C PRO A 215 21.03 -2.02 -11.35
N THR A 216 21.32 -1.04 -10.50
CA THR A 216 22.64 -0.41 -10.37
C THR A 216 23.73 -1.46 -10.10
N GLY A 217 24.77 -1.49 -10.94
CA GLY A 217 25.88 -2.45 -10.85
C GLY A 217 25.65 -3.78 -11.58
N GLU A 218 24.49 -3.95 -12.23
CA GLU A 218 24.25 -5.04 -13.18
C GLU A 218 24.52 -4.62 -14.63
N SER A 219 24.52 -5.59 -15.55
CA SER A 219 24.78 -5.40 -16.98
C SER A 219 23.77 -6.19 -17.80
N GLY A 220 23.05 -5.52 -18.71
CA GLY A 220 22.15 -6.16 -19.66
C GLY A 220 22.81 -6.44 -21.01
N GLU A 221 22.41 -7.50 -21.68
CA GLU A 221 22.66 -7.74 -23.09
C GLU A 221 21.32 -7.90 -23.82
N PHE A 222 21.19 -7.29 -25.00
CA PHE A 222 20.01 -7.41 -25.83
C PHE A 222 20.39 -7.47 -27.30
N SER A 223 19.50 -8.02 -28.13
CA SER A 223 19.70 -8.15 -29.57
C SER A 223 18.41 -7.74 -30.29
N VAL A 224 18.48 -6.69 -31.10
CA VAL A 224 17.37 -6.26 -31.97
C VAL A 224 17.58 -6.83 -33.37
N ARG A 225 16.54 -7.47 -33.92
CA ARG A 225 16.60 -8.05 -35.28
C ARG A 225 16.83 -6.94 -36.32
N ALA A 226 17.78 -7.15 -37.23
CA ALA A 226 18.17 -6.25 -38.32
C ALA A 226 18.69 -4.84 -37.94
N ALA A 227 18.87 -4.52 -36.65
CA ALA A 227 19.46 -3.25 -36.21
C ALA A 227 20.97 -3.14 -36.54
N LYS A 228 21.49 -1.90 -36.57
CA LYS A 228 22.91 -1.62 -36.88
C LYS A 228 23.64 -0.73 -35.86
N HIS A 229 22.97 0.27 -35.26
CA HIS A 229 23.53 1.23 -34.28
C HIS A 229 22.45 1.72 -33.28
N GLY A 230 22.80 2.40 -32.17
CA GLY A 230 21.82 2.97 -31.21
C GLY A 230 22.40 3.78 -30.01
N THR A 231 21.55 4.50 -29.26
CA THR A 231 21.82 5.43 -28.11
C THR A 231 20.61 5.53 -27.14
N SER A 232 20.71 6.13 -25.91
CA SER A 232 19.67 6.03 -24.84
C SER A 232 19.55 7.21 -23.80
N GLN A 233 18.39 7.39 -23.12
CA GLN A 233 18.02 8.43 -22.08
C GLN A 233 16.79 8.02 -21.13
N PRO A 234 16.47 8.65 -19.94
CA PRO A 234 15.38 8.23 -18.94
C PRO A 234 14.43 9.31 -18.24
N HIS A 235 13.23 8.99 -17.59
CA HIS A 235 12.37 9.78 -16.56
C HIS A 235 10.96 9.14 -16.05
N LEU A 236 10.13 9.70 -15.06
CA LEU A 236 8.95 9.02 -14.32
C LEU A 236 7.87 9.79 -13.35
N ILE A 237 6.51 9.44 -13.17
CA ILE A 237 5.51 9.71 -11.95
C ILE A 237 4.00 9.08 -11.91
N LEU A 238 3.05 9.19 -10.86
CA LEU A 238 1.96 8.18 -10.33
C LEU A 238 0.65 8.52 -9.40
N HIS A 239 -0.40 7.60 -9.09
CA HIS A 239 -1.57 7.70 -8.04
C HIS A 239 -2.54 6.46 -7.53
N GLN A 240 -3.77 6.59 -6.86
CA GLN A 240 -4.35 5.72 -5.68
C GLN A 240 -5.93 5.69 -5.11
N ARG A 241 -6.47 4.73 -4.20
CA ARG A 241 -7.66 4.60 -3.12
C ARG A 241 -8.82 3.45 -3.12
N HIS A 242 -9.63 2.86 -2.11
CA HIS A 242 -10.00 2.79 -0.58
C HIS A 242 -10.74 1.45 0.03
N ARG A 243 -11.38 1.37 1.28
CA ARG A 243 -11.84 0.14 2.15
C ARG A 243 -13.20 0.12 3.01
N HIS A 244 -13.63 -1.01 3.67
CA HIS A 244 -14.60 -1.23 4.84
C HIS A 244 -14.37 -2.62 5.60
N ASP A 245 -15.25 -3.11 6.52
CA ASP A 245 -15.07 -4.38 7.34
C ASP A 245 -15.92 -5.62 6.88
N LYS A 246 -15.52 -6.86 7.25
CA LYS A 246 -15.92 -8.11 6.52
C LYS A 246 -16.69 -9.20 7.34
N THR A 247 -17.78 -9.72 6.75
CA THR A 247 -18.51 -10.99 7.07
C THR A 247 -19.33 -11.04 8.38
N THR A 248 -19.52 -12.23 8.98
CA THR A 248 -20.52 -12.51 10.04
C THR A 248 -20.34 -11.70 11.32
N GLY A 249 -19.11 -11.23 11.59
CA GLY A 249 -18.82 -10.31 12.70
C GLY A 249 -19.52 -8.95 12.60
N ALA A 250 -20.06 -8.58 11.44
CA ALA A 250 -20.85 -7.36 11.25
C ALA A 250 -22.14 -7.32 12.10
N LEU A 251 -22.69 -8.48 12.49
CA LEU A 251 -23.87 -8.58 13.35
C LEU A 251 -23.55 -8.58 14.85
N ASN A 252 -22.27 -8.55 15.25
CA ASN A 252 -21.90 -8.50 16.66
C ASN A 252 -22.42 -7.20 17.29
N PRO A 253 -23.21 -7.22 18.37
CA PRO A 253 -23.75 -6.01 18.99
C PRO A 253 -22.67 -5.12 19.61
N ARG A 254 -23.04 -3.88 19.93
CA ARG A 254 -22.27 -2.93 20.74
C ARG A 254 -23.20 -2.39 21.83
N GLY A 255 -22.80 -2.51 23.11
CA GLY A 255 -23.63 -2.11 24.25
C GLY A 255 -23.48 -3.03 25.47
N ILE A 256 -24.45 -2.95 26.38
CA ILE A 256 -24.54 -3.85 27.55
C ILE A 256 -25.14 -5.19 27.09
N LEU A 257 -24.45 -6.31 27.37
CA LEU A 257 -24.91 -7.65 26.99
C LEU A 257 -25.64 -8.39 28.13
N ASP A 258 -25.24 -8.13 29.38
CA ASP A 258 -25.88 -8.64 30.61
C ASP A 258 -25.59 -7.67 31.77
N PHE A 259 -26.41 -7.67 32.81
CA PHE A 259 -26.15 -6.96 34.07
C PHE A 259 -26.87 -7.61 35.26
N LYS A 260 -26.22 -7.60 36.43
CA LYS A 260 -26.81 -8.12 37.67
C LYS A 260 -26.53 -7.19 38.85
N LEU A 261 -27.58 -6.58 39.40
CA LEU A 261 -27.50 -5.80 40.63
C LEU A 261 -27.62 -6.74 41.84
N LEU A 262 -26.78 -6.54 42.86
CA LEU A 262 -26.75 -7.34 44.09
C LEU A 262 -26.89 -6.43 45.32
N GLY A 263 -27.81 -6.75 46.22
CA GLY A 263 -28.13 -5.98 47.42
C GLY A 263 -29.57 -5.45 47.42
N SER A 264 -30.27 -5.60 48.55
CA SER A 264 -31.71 -5.34 48.66
C SER A 264 -32.04 -4.04 49.40
N SER A 265 -32.20 -2.94 48.64
CA SER A 265 -32.90 -1.73 49.11
C SER A 265 -33.28 -0.78 47.96
N THR A 266 -32.60 -0.83 46.82
CA THR A 266 -32.88 0.01 45.65
C THR A 266 -33.66 -0.75 44.58
N SER A 267 -34.85 -0.25 44.22
CA SER A 267 -35.62 -0.72 43.07
C SER A 267 -35.09 -0.09 41.78
N PHE A 268 -34.44 -0.90 40.94
CA PHE A 268 -34.11 -0.50 39.57
C PHE A 268 -35.41 -0.35 38.76
N SER A 269 -35.54 0.76 38.00
CA SER A 269 -36.78 1.08 37.26
C SER A 269 -36.64 1.01 35.74
N HIS A 270 -35.60 1.60 35.16
CA HIS A 270 -35.38 1.60 33.71
C HIS A 270 -33.93 1.96 33.35
N TRP A 271 -33.48 1.52 32.17
CA TRP A 271 -32.28 2.04 31.51
C TRP A 271 -32.62 3.25 30.64
N ARG A 272 -31.61 4.07 30.35
CA ARG A 272 -31.59 5.00 29.21
C ARG A 272 -30.24 4.87 28.52
N LEU A 273 -30.24 4.89 27.19
CA LEU A 273 -29.06 4.81 26.35
C LEU A 273 -29.18 5.86 25.22
N ALA A 274 -28.04 6.36 24.75
CA ALA A 274 -27.96 7.22 23.57
C ALA A 274 -26.66 6.91 22.81
N GLY A 275 -26.77 6.70 21.49
CA GLY A 275 -25.64 6.82 20.56
C GLY A 275 -25.59 8.25 20.04
N THR A 276 -25.31 8.44 18.74
CA THR A 276 -25.49 9.74 18.06
C THR A 276 -26.88 10.34 18.31
N ALA A 277 -27.00 11.67 18.20
CA ALA A 277 -28.18 12.45 18.59
C ALA A 277 -29.48 12.05 17.86
N ASP A 278 -29.33 11.43 16.70
CA ASP A 278 -30.33 11.26 15.65
C ASP A 278 -30.60 9.79 15.29
N GLY A 279 -29.86 8.86 15.89
CA GLY A 279 -29.94 7.42 15.58
C GLY A 279 -29.58 7.13 14.13
N GLU A 280 -30.56 6.71 13.34
CA GLU A 280 -30.41 6.38 11.91
C GLU A 280 -30.82 7.54 10.98
N SER A 281 -31.17 8.72 11.53
CA SER A 281 -31.80 9.82 10.78
C SER A 281 -30.83 10.65 9.93
N ASN A 282 -29.52 10.50 10.12
CA ASN A 282 -28.44 11.20 9.42
C ASN A 282 -28.51 12.73 9.49
N LEU A 283 -28.50 13.28 10.72
CA LEU A 283 -28.60 14.71 11.03
C LEU A 283 -27.44 15.56 10.45
N ASP A 284 -26.27 14.96 10.23
CA ASP A 284 -25.16 15.57 9.48
C ASP A 284 -24.93 14.80 8.16
N PRO A 285 -25.73 15.05 7.11
CA PRO A 285 -25.58 14.36 5.83
C PRO A 285 -24.33 14.78 5.05
N VAL A 286 -23.55 15.77 5.54
CA VAL A 286 -22.27 16.21 4.94
C VAL A 286 -21.10 15.35 5.45
N ARG A 287 -21.24 14.75 6.62
CA ARG A 287 -20.22 13.88 7.24
C ARG A 287 -20.66 12.41 7.36
N GLY A 288 -21.97 12.16 7.36
CA GLY A 288 -22.56 10.83 7.28
C GLY A 288 -22.71 10.13 8.63
N VAL A 289 -23.49 9.03 8.60
CA VAL A 289 -24.06 8.31 9.75
C VAL A 289 -23.07 7.78 10.80
N TYR A 290 -21.77 7.74 10.50
CA TYR A 290 -20.74 7.22 11.40
C TYR A 290 -19.86 8.31 12.03
N ASN A 291 -19.95 9.58 11.57
CA ASN A 291 -19.04 10.64 12.00
C ASN A 291 -19.30 11.18 13.42
N GLY A 292 -20.51 10.99 13.96
CA GLY A 292 -20.85 11.36 15.34
C GLY A 292 -21.13 10.12 16.20
N ASP A 293 -20.58 10.09 17.41
CA ASP A 293 -20.83 9.06 18.43
C ASP A 293 -21.62 9.65 19.62
N GLY A 294 -21.81 8.86 20.66
CA GLY A 294 -22.70 9.13 21.79
C GLY A 294 -22.19 10.08 22.88
N LEU A 295 -21.04 10.75 22.75
CA LEU A 295 -20.62 11.71 23.77
C LEU A 295 -21.48 12.99 23.71
N TYR A 296 -21.71 13.63 24.86
CA TYR A 296 -22.59 14.80 24.95
C TYR A 296 -22.22 15.91 23.95
N GLY A 297 -20.92 16.24 23.85
CA GLY A 297 -20.42 17.29 22.96
C GLY A 297 -20.55 16.96 21.47
N GLU A 298 -20.53 15.67 21.10
CA GLU A 298 -20.81 15.24 19.73
C GLU A 298 -22.29 15.50 19.42
N ARG A 299 -23.18 15.01 20.28
CA ARG A 299 -24.64 15.13 20.11
C ARG A 299 -25.18 16.56 20.11
N VAL A 300 -24.43 17.54 20.61
CA VAL A 300 -24.79 18.98 20.56
C VAL A 300 -23.86 19.82 19.66
N GLY A 301 -23.06 19.18 18.81
CA GLY A 301 -22.32 19.86 17.73
C GLY A 301 -21.05 20.61 18.13
N TRP A 302 -20.46 20.36 19.31
CA TRP A 302 -19.22 21.03 19.77
C TRP A 302 -18.01 20.82 18.84
N HIS A 303 -18.04 19.76 18.02
CA HIS A 303 -17.04 19.45 17.01
C HIS A 303 -17.18 20.31 15.72
N LEU A 304 -18.33 20.94 15.49
CA LEU A 304 -18.65 21.61 14.23
C LEU A 304 -17.98 22.99 14.08
N PRO A 305 -17.56 23.41 12.88
CA PRO A 305 -17.17 24.79 12.60
C PRO A 305 -18.29 25.76 13.00
N GLY A 306 -17.93 26.92 13.57
CA GLY A 306 -18.90 27.95 13.93
C GLY A 306 -19.68 27.73 15.24
N PHE A 307 -19.57 26.58 15.90
CA PHE A 307 -20.07 26.42 17.28
C PHE A 307 -19.43 27.46 18.23
N ASP A 308 -20.27 28.11 19.05
CA ASP A 308 -19.92 29.17 20.00
C ASP A 308 -19.43 28.59 21.35
N ASP A 309 -18.12 28.67 21.57
CA ASP A 309 -17.42 28.29 22.79
C ASP A 309 -17.03 29.50 23.68
N SER A 310 -17.58 30.70 23.41
CA SER A 310 -17.26 31.93 24.17
C SER A 310 -17.54 31.86 25.67
N THR A 311 -18.46 30.97 26.07
CA THR A 311 -18.83 30.71 27.47
C THR A 311 -17.91 29.69 28.17
N TRP A 312 -16.96 29.06 27.46
CA TRP A 312 -16.12 28.00 28.00
C TRP A 312 -14.90 28.54 28.77
N THR A 313 -14.51 27.84 29.83
CA THR A 313 -13.28 28.16 30.57
C THR A 313 -12.05 27.85 29.72
N SER A 314 -11.28 28.89 29.38
CA SER A 314 -10.02 28.77 28.63
C SER A 314 -9.06 27.81 29.34
N ALA A 315 -8.64 26.72 28.69
CA ALA A 315 -7.86 25.65 29.32
C ALA A 315 -6.48 26.11 29.85
N SER A 316 -5.89 27.16 29.27
CA SER A 316 -4.68 27.82 29.78
C SER A 316 -4.82 28.35 31.21
N LYS A 317 -6.04 28.74 31.63
CA LYS A 317 -6.34 29.17 33.01
C LYS A 317 -6.40 28.01 34.01
N GLN A 318 -6.31 26.77 33.55
CA GLN A 318 -6.31 25.56 34.38
C GLN A 318 -4.94 24.84 34.42
N GLN A 319 -3.91 25.39 33.76
CA GLN A 319 -2.56 24.86 33.85
C GLN A 319 -1.98 25.08 35.26
N THR A 320 -1.31 24.06 35.79
CA THR A 320 -0.61 24.11 37.07
C THR A 320 0.91 24.02 36.85
N VAL A 321 1.70 24.62 37.76
CA VAL A 321 3.15 24.49 37.75
C VAL A 321 3.58 23.69 38.97
N VAL A 322 4.29 22.58 38.75
CA VAL A 322 4.81 21.70 39.80
C VAL A 322 6.29 21.46 39.53
N ASN A 323 7.15 21.73 40.52
CA ASN A 323 8.62 21.60 40.40
C ASN A 323 9.22 22.32 39.17
N GLY A 324 8.63 23.44 38.75
CA GLY A 324 9.05 24.21 37.57
C GLY A 324 8.51 23.70 36.23
N LEU A 325 7.77 22.59 36.21
CA LEU A 325 7.11 22.04 35.02
C LEU A 325 5.64 22.50 34.96
N THR A 326 5.25 23.15 33.86
CA THR A 326 3.85 23.52 33.58
C THR A 326 3.10 22.33 32.98
N SER A 327 1.90 22.04 33.48
CA SER A 327 1.03 20.99 32.94
C SER A 327 0.56 21.31 31.51
N SER A 328 0.18 20.28 30.75
CA SER A 328 -0.48 20.50 29.46
C SER A 328 -1.83 21.20 29.63
N VAL A 329 -2.25 21.98 28.64
CA VAL A 329 -3.64 22.50 28.54
C VAL A 329 -4.68 21.39 28.40
N LEU A 330 -4.27 20.18 28.02
CA LEU A 330 -5.14 19.01 27.90
C LEU A 330 -5.18 18.16 29.18
N SER A 331 -4.45 18.54 30.23
CA SER A 331 -4.41 17.80 31.51
C SER A 331 -5.69 17.97 32.32
N PHE A 332 -6.19 16.89 32.91
CA PHE A 332 -7.30 16.87 33.86
C PHE A 332 -7.07 15.83 34.96
N GLN A 333 -7.87 15.88 36.03
CA GLN A 333 -7.78 14.94 37.16
C GLN A 333 -9.07 14.10 37.29
N GLY A 334 -8.90 12.85 37.72
CA GLY A 334 -10.00 11.89 37.92
C GLY A 334 -10.55 11.29 36.61
N ALA A 335 -11.42 10.29 36.75
CA ALA A 335 -12.13 9.71 35.62
C ALA A 335 -13.22 10.69 35.15
N THR A 336 -13.08 11.23 33.95
CA THR A 336 -14.00 12.21 33.38
C THR A 336 -13.89 12.24 31.85
N VAL A 337 -14.80 12.97 31.19
CA VAL A 337 -14.70 13.29 29.77
C VAL A 337 -14.61 14.82 29.64
N ARG A 338 -13.69 15.28 28.79
CA ARG A 338 -13.51 16.70 28.46
C ARG A 338 -13.52 16.86 26.95
N PHE A 339 -14.11 17.96 26.48
CA PHE A 339 -14.01 18.39 25.10
C PHE A 339 -13.09 19.61 25.07
N PHE A 340 -12.18 19.65 24.10
CA PHE A 340 -11.25 20.77 23.90
C PHE A 340 -11.44 21.29 22.47
N ARG A 341 -11.35 22.61 22.31
CA ARG A 341 -11.61 23.30 21.04
C ARG A 341 -10.62 24.44 20.86
N THR A 342 -10.22 24.68 19.62
CA THR A 342 -9.33 25.76 19.21
C THR A 342 -9.46 25.99 17.70
N VAL A 343 -8.99 27.13 17.21
CA VAL A 343 -8.89 27.44 15.77
C VAL A 343 -7.43 27.59 15.41
N ILE A 344 -6.96 26.78 14.45
CA ILE A 344 -5.59 26.85 13.93
C ILE A 344 -5.63 27.58 12.58
N PRO A 345 -5.20 28.86 12.50
CA PRO A 345 -5.13 29.57 11.23
C PRO A 345 -3.98 29.01 10.39
N LEU A 346 -4.30 28.42 9.23
CA LEU A 346 -3.32 27.88 8.29
C LEU A 346 -3.14 28.84 7.11
N GLN A 347 -1.90 29.29 6.89
CA GLN A 347 -1.48 30.05 5.70
C GLN A 347 -0.44 29.22 4.94
N LEU A 348 -0.92 28.36 4.04
CA LEU A 348 -0.10 27.44 3.26
C LEU A 348 0.11 27.97 1.84
N SER A 349 1.22 27.58 1.21
CA SER A 349 1.48 27.87 -0.20
C SER A 349 0.54 27.07 -1.10
N SER A 350 -0.18 27.74 -2.00
CA SER A 350 -1.03 27.10 -3.00
C SER A 350 -0.27 26.39 -4.13
N SER A 351 1.06 26.51 -4.18
CA SER A 351 1.91 25.86 -5.19
C SER A 351 2.59 24.58 -4.70
N HIS A 352 2.24 24.09 -3.51
CA HIS A 352 2.85 22.91 -2.88
C HIS A 352 1.77 21.99 -2.30
N GLU A 353 1.94 20.68 -2.49
CA GLU A 353 1.20 19.70 -1.69
C GLU A 353 1.92 19.51 -0.35
N ILE A 354 1.21 19.79 0.75
CA ILE A 354 1.75 19.77 2.11
C ILE A 354 0.93 18.78 2.95
N SER A 355 1.57 17.69 3.37
CA SER A 355 1.03 16.75 4.35
C SER A 355 1.04 17.38 5.74
N ILE A 356 -0.05 17.20 6.50
CA ILE A 356 -0.20 17.69 7.88
C ILE A 356 -0.81 16.55 8.71
N SER A 357 -0.19 16.23 9.84
CA SER A 357 -0.65 15.22 10.79
C SER A 357 -0.68 15.79 12.21
N PHE A 358 -1.45 15.13 13.10
CA PHE A 358 -1.52 15.47 14.51
C PHE A 358 -0.84 14.35 15.33
N ILE A 359 0.29 14.66 15.95
CA ILE A 359 1.01 13.74 16.82
C ILE A 359 0.49 13.91 18.25
N LEU A 360 -0.13 12.86 18.79
CA LEU A 360 -0.64 12.82 20.17
C LEU A 360 0.28 11.97 21.04
N SER A 361 0.79 12.54 22.13
CA SER A 361 1.68 11.85 23.06
C SER A 361 1.47 12.32 24.51
N THR A 362 1.86 11.49 25.47
CA THR A 362 1.89 11.83 26.90
C THR A 362 3.32 12.12 27.34
N PRO A 363 3.56 13.06 28.28
CA PRO A 363 4.85 13.21 28.93
C PRO A 363 5.30 11.91 29.60
N THR A 364 6.62 11.72 29.72
CA THR A 364 7.20 10.60 30.48
C THR A 364 6.65 10.54 31.91
N CYS A 365 6.51 9.31 32.44
CA CYS A 365 5.92 9.03 33.76
C CYS A 365 4.45 9.49 33.96
N SER A 366 3.75 9.93 32.91
CA SER A 366 2.30 10.17 32.95
C SER A 366 1.50 8.89 32.71
N THR A 367 0.23 8.87 33.13
CA THR A 367 -0.69 7.76 32.79
C THR A 367 -1.06 7.79 31.31
N THR A 368 -1.00 6.62 30.66
CA THR A 368 -1.47 6.39 29.28
C THR A 368 -2.91 5.86 29.24
N SER A 369 -3.56 5.66 30.40
CA SER A 369 -4.93 5.14 30.51
C SER A 369 -6.00 6.21 30.23
N TYR A 370 -6.03 6.72 28.99
CA TYR A 370 -7.04 7.63 28.47
C TYR A 370 -7.47 7.23 27.06
N ARG A 371 -8.50 7.90 26.54
CA ARG A 371 -8.91 7.84 25.12
C ARG A 371 -9.12 9.26 24.63
N ALA A 372 -8.85 9.50 23.36
CA ALA A 372 -9.12 10.76 22.68
C ALA A 372 -9.78 10.47 21.32
N GLN A 373 -10.67 11.35 20.89
CA GLN A 373 -11.12 11.48 19.51
C GLN A 373 -10.54 12.81 18.98
N LEU A 374 -10.04 12.82 17.74
CA LEU A 374 -9.64 14.05 17.08
C LEU A 374 -10.77 14.48 16.11
N PHE A 375 -11.11 15.77 16.12
CA PHE A 375 -12.05 16.35 15.15
C PHE A 375 -11.39 17.49 14.40
N VAL A 376 -11.39 17.42 13.05
CA VAL A 376 -10.88 18.47 12.18
C VAL A 376 -12.02 19.00 11.32
N ASN A 377 -12.41 20.26 11.52
CA ASN A 377 -13.56 20.90 10.86
C ASN A 377 -14.87 20.07 10.96
N GLY A 378 -15.04 19.36 12.08
CA GLY A 378 -16.16 18.47 12.37
C GLY A 378 -16.00 17.02 11.90
N TYR A 379 -15.00 16.69 11.10
CA TYR A 379 -14.72 15.29 10.71
C TYR A 379 -13.92 14.59 11.81
N GLN A 380 -14.40 13.46 12.34
CA GLN A 380 -13.61 12.62 13.23
C GLN A 380 -12.44 11.99 12.44
N SER A 381 -11.23 12.17 12.94
CA SER A 381 -9.96 11.71 12.33
C SER A 381 -9.31 10.64 13.20
#